data_AF-A0A958GLK1-F1
#
_entry.id   AF-A0A958GLK1-F1
#
_cell.length_a   1.000
_cell.length_b   1.000
_cell.length_c   1.000
_cell.angle_alpha   90.00
_cell.angle_beta   90.00
_cell.angle_gamma   90.00
#
_symmetry.space_group_name_H-M   'P 1'
#
loop_
_entity.id
_entity.type
_entity.pdbx_description
1 polymer ?
#
loop_
_entity_poly.entity_id
_entity_poly.type
_entity_poly.pdbx_seq_one_letter_code
_entity_poly.pdbx_strand_id
1 'polypeptide(L)'
;LEGTSMSSPHIAGSAALLKQLHPSWTPAQIKSALMTTAQFEGIETSSGKLATPFDIGSGRVALGQASSAALTLDVSLEDFILSRGDLWNTNYPSLFFPFMPGRSETSRVLQSELPYESVWKTHVKSDAGMKIRVPNSLTIPPLGTSVLPISVIADAVPEGEVRHGMITLENGENEAHIPVSLVRKQTALNVHHTCDNPFLSHTQGYTSCTINISNNGPNATDVTIEHTLPKQLRLAGYVQGAKKTSYRSFHHTVHLRGKRPQELIFGDELSPFGYIPLSDFGVVPLEGMGDETLLNLSTPTFTFNGNEYSSLAMVSNGYIIPGGGGAEEILLTPQSFPDPALPNGVLAPFWTDLDGTDSGEFRATVLGDGVHEWIVLEWSEVPEYGSSRLYSFQVWIGTEHGIQDISYVYDRVDGIGAITGLTIGAENRDGTQGIMSDYVPFPFDEIRVASSAPTAGDSHQIKYNAMAISLGDWDSCPQVSGAPYPGTATQCVLGSVSPEGGKRWRRILRRRFRAARRHRKSH
;
A
#
# COMPACT_ATOMS: atom_id res chain seq x y z
N LEU A 1 -31.48 -24.37 -19.15
CA LEU A 1 -30.36 -23.47 -19.49
C LEU A 1 -30.26 -22.45 -18.36
N GLU A 2 -29.15 -22.44 -17.64
CA GLU A 2 -28.91 -21.55 -16.47
C GLU A 2 -27.52 -20.92 -16.62
N GLY A 3 -27.37 -19.66 -16.20
CA GLY A 3 -26.08 -18.97 -16.22
C GLY A 3 -26.17 -17.52 -16.70
N THR A 4 -25.14 -16.73 -16.39
CA THR A 4 -25.03 -15.32 -16.81
C THR A 4 -25.03 -15.15 -18.33
N SER A 5 -24.65 -16.18 -19.08
CA SER A 5 -24.80 -16.27 -20.54
C SER A 5 -26.24 -16.11 -21.01
N MET A 6 -27.24 -16.46 -20.18
CA MET A 6 -28.67 -16.26 -20.48
C MET A 6 -29.18 -14.90 -20.02
N SER A 7 -28.61 -14.32 -18.96
CA SER A 7 -28.94 -12.96 -18.50
C SER A 7 -28.39 -11.88 -19.44
N SER A 8 -27.19 -12.07 -19.99
CA SER A 8 -26.54 -11.12 -20.90
C SER A 8 -27.39 -10.73 -22.13
N PRO A 9 -27.98 -11.66 -22.91
CA PRO A 9 -28.80 -11.29 -24.06
C PRO A 9 -30.08 -10.53 -23.69
N HIS A 10 -30.64 -10.70 -22.47
CA HIS A 10 -31.77 -9.89 -22.01
C HIS A 10 -31.38 -8.42 -21.86
N ILE A 11 -30.19 -8.15 -21.32
CA ILE A 11 -29.66 -6.79 -21.19
C ILE A 11 -29.31 -6.22 -22.57
N ALA A 12 -28.72 -7.01 -23.47
CA ALA A 12 -28.43 -6.58 -24.84
C ALA A 12 -29.70 -6.19 -25.61
N GLY A 13 -30.76 -7.00 -25.54
CA GLY A 13 -32.05 -6.67 -26.13
C GLY A 13 -32.70 -5.43 -25.51
N SER A 14 -32.61 -5.28 -24.18
CA SER A 14 -33.09 -4.10 -23.46
C SER A 14 -32.35 -2.83 -23.93
N ALA A 15 -31.03 -2.88 -24.06
CA ALA A 15 -30.22 -1.77 -24.54
C ALA A 15 -30.54 -1.40 -26.01
N ALA A 16 -30.77 -2.40 -26.87
CA ALA A 16 -31.17 -2.16 -28.26
C ALA A 16 -32.53 -1.44 -28.35
N LEU A 17 -33.51 -1.84 -27.53
CA LEU A 17 -34.82 -1.17 -27.46
C LEU A 17 -34.69 0.26 -26.96
N LEU A 18 -33.87 0.51 -25.93
CA LEU A 18 -33.60 1.87 -25.45
C LEU A 18 -32.89 2.70 -26.52
N LYS A 19 -31.93 2.14 -27.27
CA LYS A 19 -31.27 2.84 -28.37
C LYS A 19 -32.23 3.21 -29.50
N GLN A 20 -33.20 2.34 -29.79
CA GLN A 20 -34.24 2.63 -30.77
C GLN A 20 -35.18 3.73 -30.30
N LEU A 21 -35.57 3.72 -29.02
CA LEU A 21 -36.44 4.74 -28.42
C LEU A 21 -35.74 6.09 -28.26
N HIS A 22 -34.45 6.06 -27.93
CA HIS A 22 -33.61 7.23 -27.68
C HIS A 22 -32.34 7.20 -28.57
N PRO A 23 -32.45 7.51 -29.88
CA PRO A 23 -31.34 7.36 -30.83
C PRO A 23 -30.12 8.23 -30.51
N SER A 24 -30.28 9.33 -29.77
CA SER A 24 -29.19 10.22 -29.37
C SER A 24 -28.41 9.73 -28.16
N TRP A 25 -28.97 8.84 -27.32
CA TRP A 25 -28.30 8.42 -26.10
C TRP A 25 -26.99 7.69 -26.39
N THR A 26 -25.95 8.02 -25.62
CA THR A 26 -24.67 7.31 -25.65
C THR A 26 -24.83 5.90 -25.06
N PRO A 27 -23.87 4.99 -25.30
CA PRO A 27 -23.85 3.70 -24.61
C PRO A 27 -23.85 3.84 -23.08
N ALA A 28 -23.19 4.86 -22.54
CA ALA A 28 -23.16 5.11 -21.09
C ALA A 28 -24.50 5.63 -20.56
N GLN A 29 -25.20 6.50 -21.29
CA GLN A 29 -26.56 6.93 -20.93
C GLN A 29 -27.57 5.78 -20.97
N ILE A 30 -27.51 4.90 -21.97
CA ILE A 30 -28.36 3.69 -22.02
C ILE A 30 -28.10 2.79 -20.82
N LYS A 31 -26.83 2.54 -20.51
CA LYS A 31 -26.44 1.77 -19.34
C LYS A 31 -26.90 2.45 -18.04
N SER A 32 -26.78 3.76 -17.95
CA SER A 32 -27.24 4.55 -16.82
C SER A 32 -28.75 4.38 -16.62
N ALA A 33 -29.56 4.57 -17.66
CA ALA A 33 -31.01 4.39 -17.58
C ALA A 33 -31.40 2.99 -17.08
N LEU A 34 -30.73 1.94 -17.57
CA LEU A 34 -30.96 0.56 -17.11
C LEU A 34 -30.57 0.34 -15.65
N MET A 35 -29.50 1.00 -15.18
CA MET A 35 -28.98 0.85 -13.82
C MET A 35 -29.79 1.65 -12.81
N THR A 36 -30.06 2.93 -13.09
CA THR A 36 -30.71 3.85 -12.15
C THR A 36 -32.21 3.59 -11.99
N THR A 37 -32.82 2.77 -12.85
CA THR A 37 -34.24 2.41 -12.77
C THR A 37 -34.48 0.93 -12.42
N ALA A 38 -33.39 0.17 -12.22
CA ALA A 38 -33.46 -1.24 -11.86
C ALA A 38 -34.22 -1.49 -10.53
N GLN A 39 -34.91 -2.62 -10.44
CA GLN A 39 -35.55 -3.04 -9.20
C GLN A 39 -34.49 -3.66 -8.28
N PHE A 40 -34.23 -3.07 -7.11
CA PHE A 40 -33.20 -3.54 -6.17
C PHE A 40 -33.77 -4.11 -4.87
N GLU A 41 -35.03 -3.82 -4.55
CA GLU A 41 -35.66 -4.26 -3.30
C GLU A 41 -36.12 -5.72 -3.36
N GLY A 42 -36.00 -6.43 -2.23
CA GLY A 42 -36.55 -7.76 -2.05
C GLY A 42 -35.91 -8.86 -2.90
N ILE A 43 -34.74 -8.61 -3.50
CA ILE A 43 -34.00 -9.64 -4.25
C ILE A 43 -33.18 -10.47 -3.28
N GLU A 44 -33.33 -11.79 -3.36
CA GLU A 44 -32.59 -12.75 -2.55
C GLU A 44 -31.61 -13.54 -3.42
N THR A 45 -30.47 -13.88 -2.81
CA THR A 45 -29.52 -14.84 -3.35
C THR A 45 -30.09 -16.27 -3.23
N SER A 46 -29.46 -17.24 -3.91
CA SER A 46 -29.82 -18.67 -3.79
C SER A 46 -29.72 -19.21 -2.35
N SER A 47 -29.03 -18.49 -1.46
CA SER A 47 -28.93 -18.81 -0.03
C SER A 47 -30.08 -18.26 0.84
N GLY A 48 -31.05 -17.54 0.24
CA GLY A 48 -32.15 -16.89 0.96
C GLY A 48 -31.75 -15.61 1.71
N LYS A 49 -30.54 -15.09 1.46
CA LYS A 49 -30.09 -13.79 1.99
C LYS A 49 -30.44 -12.69 1.00
N LEU A 50 -30.83 -11.51 1.50
CA LEU A 50 -30.96 -10.31 0.69
C LEU A 50 -29.66 -10.04 -0.10
N ALA A 51 -29.81 -9.81 -1.40
CA ALA A 51 -28.73 -9.53 -2.31
C ALA A 51 -28.14 -8.13 -2.03
N THR A 52 -26.82 -8.04 -2.11
CA THR A 52 -26.05 -6.82 -2.00
C THR A 52 -25.75 -6.25 -3.39
N PRO A 53 -25.31 -4.99 -3.51
CA PRO A 53 -24.81 -4.46 -4.78
C PRO A 53 -23.68 -5.28 -5.42
N PHE A 54 -22.95 -6.10 -4.66
CA PHE A 54 -21.96 -7.02 -5.26
C PHE A 54 -22.57 -8.26 -5.90
N ASP A 55 -23.79 -8.63 -5.50
CA ASP A 55 -24.53 -9.75 -6.10
C ASP A 55 -25.30 -9.32 -7.35
N ILE A 56 -25.90 -8.12 -7.32
CA ILE A 56 -26.89 -7.67 -8.32
C ILE A 56 -26.57 -6.34 -9.00
N GLY A 57 -25.44 -5.70 -8.68
CA GLY A 57 -25.14 -4.36 -9.17
C GLY A 57 -26.19 -3.35 -8.71
N SER A 58 -26.82 -2.65 -9.65
CA SER A 58 -27.93 -1.72 -9.36
C SER A 58 -29.29 -2.41 -9.22
N GLY A 59 -29.39 -3.72 -9.47
CA GLY A 59 -30.63 -4.49 -9.36
C GLY A 59 -31.05 -5.21 -10.64
N ARG A 60 -32.25 -5.78 -10.59
CA ARG A 60 -32.89 -6.47 -11.72
C ARG A 60 -33.42 -5.46 -12.72
N VAL A 61 -33.12 -5.66 -14.00
CA VAL A 61 -33.60 -4.79 -15.09
C VAL A 61 -35.12 -4.60 -15.06
N ALA A 62 -35.53 -3.35 -15.25
CA ALA A 62 -36.92 -2.92 -15.26
C ALA A 62 -37.16 -2.06 -16.50
N LEU A 63 -37.27 -2.72 -17.67
CA LEU A 63 -37.21 -2.05 -18.97
C LEU A 63 -38.31 -1.01 -19.17
N GLY A 64 -39.51 -1.23 -18.59
CA GLY A 64 -40.60 -0.26 -18.62
C GLY A 64 -40.19 1.06 -17.98
N GLN A 65 -39.60 1.01 -16.79
CA GLN A 65 -39.09 2.18 -16.06
C GLN A 65 -37.89 2.80 -16.79
N ALA A 66 -36.98 1.98 -17.31
CA ALA A 66 -35.81 2.45 -18.04
C ALA A 66 -36.17 3.20 -19.34
N SER A 67 -37.29 2.83 -19.99
CA SER A 67 -37.76 3.47 -21.23
C SER A 67 -38.13 4.94 -21.04
N SER A 68 -38.52 5.31 -19.82
CA SER A 68 -38.87 6.67 -19.42
C SER A 68 -37.91 7.23 -18.37
N ALA A 69 -36.66 6.76 -18.34
CA ALA A 69 -35.67 7.26 -17.39
C ALA A 69 -35.52 8.78 -17.53
N ALA A 70 -35.84 9.51 -16.47
CA ALA A 70 -35.83 10.97 -16.46
C ALA A 70 -34.44 11.56 -16.18
N LEU A 71 -33.51 10.75 -15.66
CA LEU A 71 -32.12 11.13 -15.42
C LEU A 71 -31.18 10.11 -16.06
N THR A 72 -30.18 10.61 -16.76
CA THR A 72 -29.05 9.81 -17.28
C THR A 72 -27.73 10.35 -16.76
N LEU A 73 -26.74 9.47 -16.71
CA LEU A 73 -25.34 9.80 -16.45
C LEU A 73 -24.51 9.33 -17.64
N ASP A 74 -23.62 10.20 -18.11
CA ASP A 74 -22.72 9.92 -19.22
C ASP A 74 -21.27 9.94 -18.76
N VAL A 75 -20.45 9.06 -19.32
CA VAL A 75 -19.00 8.97 -19.07
C VAL A 75 -18.31 8.80 -20.42
N SER A 76 -17.35 9.67 -20.72
CA SER A 76 -16.60 9.60 -21.97
C SER A 76 -15.59 8.45 -21.96
N LEU A 77 -15.18 7.97 -23.14
CA LEU A 77 -14.12 6.96 -23.26
C LEU A 77 -12.80 7.46 -22.67
N GLU A 78 -12.49 8.75 -22.85
CA GLU A 78 -11.27 9.37 -22.33
C GLU A 78 -11.26 9.35 -20.80
N ASP A 79 -12.36 9.75 -20.15
CA ASP A 79 -12.49 9.69 -18.69
C ASP A 79 -12.34 8.26 -18.15
N PHE A 80 -12.92 7.26 -18.84
CA PHE A 80 -12.74 5.85 -18.46
C PHE A 80 -11.27 5.40 -18.50
N ILE A 81 -10.51 5.83 -19.51
CA ILE A 81 -9.11 5.43 -19.69
C ILE A 81 -8.21 6.13 -18.67
N LEU A 82 -8.45 7.43 -18.44
CA LEU A 82 -7.69 8.25 -17.49
C LEU A 82 -7.96 7.82 -16.05
N SER A 83 -9.19 7.41 -15.73
CA SER A 83 -9.59 7.04 -14.36
C SER A 83 -9.55 5.53 -14.06
N ARG A 84 -8.74 4.74 -14.78
CA ARG A 84 -8.63 3.28 -14.56
C ARG A 84 -8.32 2.89 -13.11
N GLY A 85 -7.61 3.74 -12.37
CA GLY A 85 -7.26 3.53 -10.97
C GLY A 85 -8.27 4.06 -9.95
N ASP A 86 -9.21 4.91 -10.38
CA ASP A 86 -10.09 5.69 -9.50
C ASP A 86 -11.49 5.91 -10.09
N LEU A 87 -12.06 4.88 -10.73
CA LEU A 87 -13.36 4.94 -11.42
C LEU A 87 -14.51 5.54 -10.60
N TRP A 88 -14.45 5.53 -9.27
CA TRP A 88 -15.42 6.22 -8.42
C TRP A 88 -15.52 7.73 -8.68
N ASN A 89 -14.45 8.35 -9.21
CA ASN A 89 -14.37 9.75 -9.62
C ASN A 89 -15.00 10.03 -10.99
N THR A 90 -15.27 9.00 -11.79
CA THR A 90 -15.99 9.16 -13.06
C THR A 90 -17.49 9.32 -12.81
N ASN A 91 -18.23 9.83 -13.80
CA ASN A 91 -19.67 10.03 -13.73
C ASN A 91 -20.49 8.73 -13.90
N TYR A 92 -19.99 7.61 -13.37
CA TYR A 92 -20.59 6.29 -13.53
C TYR A 92 -21.85 6.13 -12.64
N PRO A 93 -22.91 5.41 -13.08
CA PRO A 93 -24.18 5.26 -12.34
C PRO A 93 -24.11 4.37 -11.07
N SER A 94 -22.92 4.18 -10.52
CA SER A 94 -22.66 3.55 -9.22
C SER A 94 -21.34 4.08 -8.63
N LEU A 95 -21.14 3.86 -7.34
CA LEU A 95 -19.92 4.20 -6.61
C LEU A 95 -19.33 2.95 -5.97
N PHE A 96 -18.05 2.69 -6.24
CA PHE A 96 -17.31 1.65 -5.53
C PHE A 96 -15.93 2.15 -5.11
N PHE A 97 -15.67 2.16 -3.79
CA PHE A 97 -14.38 2.50 -3.21
C PHE A 97 -13.66 1.22 -2.77
N PRO A 98 -12.81 0.60 -3.61
CA PRO A 98 -12.07 -0.63 -3.27
C PRO A 98 -11.02 -0.39 -2.16
N PHE A 99 -10.72 0.87 -1.90
CA PHE A 99 -9.85 1.33 -0.84
C PHE A 99 -10.43 2.59 -0.20
N MET A 100 -11.12 2.44 0.93
CA MET A 100 -11.74 3.55 1.65
C MET A 100 -10.92 3.89 2.92
N PRO A 101 -10.13 4.98 2.91
CA PRO A 101 -9.23 5.36 4.01
C PRO A 101 -9.95 5.94 5.24
N GLY A 102 -11.21 6.35 5.06
CA GLY A 102 -12.03 7.00 6.07
C GLY A 102 -13.07 7.88 5.41
N ARG A 103 -12.64 8.81 4.56
CA ARG A 103 -13.54 9.70 3.79
C ARG A 103 -13.14 9.81 2.33
N SER A 104 -14.13 10.05 1.48
CA SER A 104 -13.95 10.36 0.07
C SER A 104 -15.03 11.34 -0.39
N GLU A 105 -14.62 12.29 -1.22
CA GLU A 105 -15.47 13.29 -1.84
C GLU A 105 -15.47 13.05 -3.35
N THR A 106 -16.66 13.04 -3.95
CA THR A 106 -16.85 12.86 -5.38
C THR A 106 -18.16 13.52 -5.82
N SER A 107 -18.50 13.45 -7.09
CA SER A 107 -19.75 14.00 -7.59
C SER A 107 -20.31 13.20 -8.76
N ARG A 108 -21.58 13.46 -9.08
CA ARG A 108 -22.21 12.99 -10.31
C ARG A 108 -22.82 14.17 -11.05
N VAL A 109 -22.62 14.21 -12.36
CA VAL A 109 -23.30 15.12 -13.27
C VAL A 109 -24.54 14.40 -13.78
N LEU A 110 -25.70 14.84 -13.32
CA LEU A 110 -27.00 14.30 -13.71
C LEU A 110 -27.51 15.07 -14.92
N GLN A 111 -27.80 14.37 -16.02
CA GLN A 111 -28.46 14.92 -17.19
C GLN A 111 -29.98 14.69 -17.07
N SER A 112 -30.78 15.75 -17.21
CA SER A 112 -32.23 15.65 -17.30
C SER A 112 -32.67 15.27 -18.71
N GLU A 113 -33.59 14.33 -18.81
CA GLU A 113 -34.29 13.99 -20.06
C GLU A 113 -35.69 14.64 -20.11
N LEU A 114 -36.04 15.45 -19.10
CA LEU A 114 -37.33 16.12 -19.00
C LEU A 114 -37.31 17.49 -19.72
N PRO A 115 -38.37 17.86 -20.45
CA PRO A 115 -38.46 19.13 -21.18
C PRO A 115 -38.85 20.32 -20.29
N TYR A 116 -38.83 20.15 -18.96
CA TYR A 116 -39.17 21.16 -17.96
C TYR A 116 -38.21 21.09 -16.78
N GLU A 117 -38.17 22.17 -15.99
CA GLU A 117 -37.37 22.22 -14.76
C GLU A 117 -37.93 21.22 -13.75
N SER A 118 -37.06 20.43 -13.14
CA SER A 118 -37.44 19.39 -12.19
C SER A 118 -36.71 19.57 -10.85
N VAL A 119 -37.43 19.35 -9.76
CA VAL A 119 -36.87 19.35 -8.41
C VAL A 119 -36.86 17.92 -7.88
N TRP A 120 -35.67 17.41 -7.61
CA TRP A 120 -35.44 16.05 -7.16
C TRP A 120 -35.15 16.03 -5.67
N LYS A 121 -35.95 15.30 -4.90
CA LYS A 121 -35.66 15.04 -3.48
C LYS A 121 -34.67 13.89 -3.38
N THR A 122 -33.71 13.99 -2.47
CA THR A 122 -32.73 12.93 -2.26
C THR A 122 -32.98 12.18 -0.97
N HIS A 123 -32.80 10.87 -1.04
CA HIS A 123 -32.90 9.96 0.09
C HIS A 123 -31.64 9.09 0.14
N VAL A 124 -31.18 8.79 1.35
CA VAL A 124 -29.99 7.97 1.58
C VAL A 124 -30.31 6.84 2.54
N LYS A 125 -29.93 5.63 2.14
CA LYS A 125 -29.89 4.45 3.01
C LYS A 125 -28.45 3.94 3.04
N SER A 126 -27.92 3.63 4.21
CA SER A 126 -26.55 3.11 4.34
C SER A 126 -26.43 2.14 5.49
N ASP A 127 -25.54 1.16 5.35
CA ASP A 127 -25.21 0.22 6.40
C ASP A 127 -24.57 0.89 7.62
N ALA A 128 -24.59 0.18 8.75
CA ALA A 128 -24.05 0.67 10.01
C ALA A 128 -22.56 1.05 9.90
N GLY A 129 -22.22 2.25 10.39
CA GLY A 129 -20.86 2.80 10.38
C GLY A 129 -20.52 3.61 9.12
N MET A 130 -21.29 3.47 8.04
CA MET A 130 -21.19 4.27 6.83
C MET A 130 -22.21 5.42 6.87
N LYS A 131 -21.82 6.59 6.38
CA LYS A 131 -22.70 7.74 6.14
C LYS A 131 -22.43 8.28 4.74
N ILE A 132 -23.50 8.57 4.00
CA ILE A 132 -23.42 9.29 2.72
C ILE A 132 -24.10 10.63 2.91
N ARG A 133 -23.47 11.72 2.48
CA ARG A 133 -24.07 13.06 2.49
C ARG A 133 -24.20 13.56 1.06
N VAL A 134 -25.42 14.02 0.77
CA VAL A 134 -25.83 14.67 -0.47
C VAL A 134 -26.76 15.84 -0.10
N PRO A 135 -26.97 16.84 -0.98
CA PRO A 135 -27.98 17.87 -0.75
C PRO A 135 -29.38 17.25 -0.70
N ASN A 136 -30.25 17.70 0.22
CA ASN A 136 -31.61 17.16 0.39
C ASN A 136 -32.49 17.28 -0.86
N SER A 137 -32.18 18.21 -1.75
CA SER A 137 -32.82 18.35 -3.04
C SER A 137 -31.90 19.01 -4.07
N LEU A 138 -32.11 18.70 -5.35
CA LEU A 138 -31.48 19.38 -6.48
C LEU A 138 -32.55 19.91 -7.43
N THR A 139 -32.34 21.11 -7.96
CA THR A 139 -33.07 21.61 -9.13
C THR A 139 -32.24 21.33 -10.38
N ILE A 140 -32.87 20.78 -11.40
CA ILE A 140 -32.22 20.48 -12.69
C ILE A 140 -33.01 21.17 -13.80
N PRO A 141 -32.36 22.00 -14.64
CA PRO A 141 -33.03 22.72 -15.72
C PRO A 141 -33.56 21.76 -16.80
N PRO A 142 -34.52 22.21 -17.64
CA PRO A 142 -35.03 21.44 -18.78
C PRO A 142 -33.89 20.95 -19.67
N LEU A 143 -33.83 19.64 -19.93
CA LEU A 143 -32.80 19.00 -20.78
C LEU A 143 -31.35 19.39 -20.44
N GLY A 144 -31.09 19.88 -19.23
CA GLY A 144 -29.77 20.33 -18.81
C GLY A 144 -29.20 19.47 -17.69
N THR A 145 -28.08 19.91 -17.15
CA THR A 145 -27.31 19.16 -16.14
C THR A 145 -27.37 19.80 -14.77
N SER A 146 -27.19 18.99 -13.73
CA SER A 146 -26.89 19.47 -12.37
C SER A 146 -25.86 18.56 -11.69
N VAL A 147 -25.06 19.12 -10.80
CA VAL A 147 -24.01 18.38 -10.08
C VAL A 147 -24.55 17.95 -8.72
N LEU A 148 -24.57 16.64 -8.48
CA LEU A 148 -24.81 16.01 -7.20
C LEU A 148 -23.46 15.79 -6.47
N PRO A 149 -23.07 16.64 -5.51
CA PRO A 149 -21.90 16.38 -4.68
C PRO A 149 -22.19 15.24 -3.70
N ILE A 150 -21.23 14.33 -3.53
CA ILE A 150 -21.35 13.12 -2.72
C ILE A 150 -20.15 13.02 -1.78
N SER A 151 -20.42 13.05 -0.47
CA SER A 151 -19.43 12.78 0.58
C SER A 151 -19.71 11.42 1.19
N VAL A 152 -18.75 10.50 1.12
CA VAL A 152 -18.84 9.18 1.75
C VAL A 152 -17.93 9.16 2.97
N ILE A 153 -18.49 8.81 4.12
CA ILE A 153 -17.82 8.78 5.42
C ILE A 153 -17.93 7.37 6.00
N ALA A 154 -16.79 6.76 6.26
CA ALA A 154 -16.65 5.38 6.72
C ALA A 154 -15.72 5.27 7.95
N ASP A 155 -15.51 6.37 8.67
CA ASP A 155 -14.63 6.43 9.86
C ASP A 155 -14.99 5.39 10.94
N ALA A 156 -16.26 5.00 11.03
CA ALA A 156 -16.78 4.04 12.00
C ALA A 156 -16.93 2.61 11.46
N VAL A 157 -16.54 2.37 10.19
CA VAL A 157 -16.49 1.03 9.60
C VAL A 157 -15.17 0.38 10.05
N PRO A 158 -15.18 -0.86 10.58
CA PRO A 158 -13.96 -1.56 10.92
C PRO A 158 -13.09 -1.83 9.68
N GLU A 159 -11.78 -1.93 9.85
CA GLU A 159 -10.88 -2.25 8.75
C GLU A 159 -11.16 -3.64 8.16
N GLY A 160 -11.03 -3.78 6.84
CA GLY A 160 -11.31 -4.99 6.07
C GLY A 160 -12.80 -5.19 5.75
N GLU A 161 -13.70 -4.49 6.44
CA GLU A 161 -15.14 -4.65 6.26
C GLU A 161 -15.68 -3.94 5.02
N VAL A 162 -16.73 -4.53 4.44
CA VAL A 162 -17.50 -3.98 3.32
C VAL A 162 -18.77 -3.31 3.85
N ARG A 163 -19.12 -2.16 3.28
CA ARG A 163 -20.43 -1.52 3.54
C ARG A 163 -21.08 -1.06 2.24
N HIS A 164 -22.40 -1.10 2.24
CA HIS A 164 -23.23 -0.68 1.13
C HIS A 164 -24.15 0.47 1.54
N GLY A 165 -24.60 1.21 0.54
CA GLY A 165 -25.62 2.23 0.64
C GLY A 165 -26.26 2.50 -0.71
N MET A 166 -27.29 3.33 -0.68
CA MET A 166 -28.08 3.72 -1.83
C MET A 166 -28.40 5.21 -1.69
N ILE A 167 -28.19 5.95 -2.77
CA ILE A 167 -28.72 7.30 -2.96
C ILE A 167 -29.92 7.17 -3.90
N THR A 168 -31.08 7.62 -3.48
CA THR A 168 -32.30 7.67 -4.32
C THR A 168 -32.65 9.13 -4.58
N LEU A 169 -33.03 9.43 -5.82
CA LEU A 169 -33.55 10.72 -6.27
C LEU A 169 -34.99 10.53 -6.75
N GLU A 170 -35.91 11.36 -6.24
CA GLU A 170 -37.33 11.27 -6.55
C GLU A 170 -37.89 12.60 -7.10
N ASN A 171 -38.66 12.53 -8.18
CA ASN A 171 -39.45 13.62 -8.75
C ASN A 171 -40.83 13.09 -9.19
N GLY A 172 -41.83 13.18 -8.30
CA GLY A 172 -43.16 12.65 -8.58
C GLY A 172 -43.12 11.12 -8.69
N GLU A 173 -43.49 10.59 -9.86
CA GLU A 173 -43.39 9.15 -10.18
C GLU A 173 -42.01 8.75 -10.73
N ASN A 174 -41.14 9.73 -11.04
CA ASN A 174 -39.80 9.43 -11.53
C ASN A 174 -38.87 9.15 -10.35
N GLU A 175 -38.09 8.08 -10.47
CA GLU A 175 -37.08 7.68 -9.50
C GLU A 175 -35.77 7.32 -10.21
N ALA A 176 -34.65 7.66 -9.59
CA ALA A 176 -33.33 7.20 -9.99
C ALA A 176 -32.51 6.83 -8.75
N HIS A 177 -31.80 5.70 -8.76
CA HIS A 177 -30.92 5.31 -7.65
C HIS A 177 -29.48 5.04 -8.07
N ILE A 178 -28.55 5.27 -7.13
CA ILE A 178 -27.11 5.11 -7.29
C ILE A 178 -26.59 4.26 -6.11
N PRO A 179 -26.22 2.99 -6.34
CA PRO A 179 -25.64 2.17 -5.30
C PRO A 179 -24.22 2.64 -4.97
N VAL A 180 -23.88 2.61 -3.69
CA VAL A 180 -22.57 2.99 -3.14
C VAL A 180 -22.03 1.81 -2.36
N SER A 181 -20.82 1.36 -2.67
CA SER A 181 -20.13 0.28 -1.95
C SER A 181 -18.71 0.71 -1.60
N LEU A 182 -18.18 0.20 -0.49
CA LEU A 182 -16.81 0.48 -0.08
C LEU A 182 -16.18 -0.72 0.62
N VAL A 183 -14.85 -0.78 0.59
CA VAL A 183 -14.02 -1.64 1.44
C VAL A 183 -13.15 -0.75 2.32
N ARG A 184 -13.35 -0.82 3.64
CA ARG A 184 -12.55 -0.03 4.58
C ARG A 184 -11.11 -0.55 4.62
N LYS A 185 -10.13 0.33 4.37
CA LYS A 185 -8.70 -0.01 4.44
C LYS A 185 -7.90 1.15 5.00
N GLN A 186 -6.87 0.89 5.79
CA GLN A 186 -6.00 1.96 6.28
C GLN A 186 -5.08 2.49 5.17
N THR A 187 -5.00 3.82 5.03
CA THR A 187 -4.06 4.49 4.11
C THR A 187 -2.64 4.52 4.67
N ALA A 188 -1.66 4.66 3.77
CA ALA A 188 -0.25 4.82 4.12
C ALA A 188 -0.01 6.08 4.97
N LEU A 189 -0.84 7.11 4.83
CA LEU A 189 -0.85 8.27 5.72
C LEU A 189 -1.57 7.91 7.02
N ASN A 190 -0.82 7.54 8.06
CA ASN A 190 -1.43 7.20 9.33
C ASN A 190 -1.78 8.47 10.12
N VAL A 191 -2.93 8.45 10.79
CA VAL A 191 -3.41 9.53 11.65
C VAL A 191 -3.72 8.96 13.02
N HIS A 192 -3.00 9.45 14.02
CA HIS A 192 -3.26 9.13 15.41
C HIS A 192 -3.66 10.40 16.17
N HIS A 193 -4.94 10.52 16.49
CA HIS A 193 -5.55 11.66 17.15
C HIS A 193 -6.05 11.28 18.55
N THR A 194 -5.53 11.95 19.56
CA THR A 194 -5.87 11.72 20.97
C THR A 194 -6.14 13.04 21.69
N CYS A 195 -7.04 12.99 22.67
CA CYS A 195 -7.29 14.09 23.60
C CYS A 195 -7.26 13.58 25.04
N ASP A 196 -6.65 14.33 25.96
CA ASP A 196 -6.44 13.92 27.35
C ASP A 196 -7.77 13.63 28.08
N ASN A 197 -8.77 14.50 27.91
CA ASN A 197 -10.10 14.32 28.50
C ASN A 197 -11.21 14.71 27.50
N PRO A 198 -11.83 13.75 26.81
CA PRO A 198 -12.91 14.04 25.86
C PRO A 198 -14.26 14.36 26.53
N PHE A 199 -14.38 14.30 27.87
CA PHE A 199 -15.63 14.56 28.59
C PHE A 199 -15.54 15.86 29.40
N LEU A 200 -16.12 16.93 28.84
CA LEU A 200 -15.92 18.30 29.32
C LEU A 200 -17.12 18.85 30.09
N SER A 201 -16.84 19.80 30.98
CA SER A 201 -17.85 20.67 31.61
C SER A 201 -18.11 21.90 30.75
N HIS A 202 -19.36 22.29 30.57
CA HIS A 202 -19.79 23.36 29.65
C HIS A 202 -19.12 24.72 29.85
N THR A 203 -18.74 25.06 31.09
CA THR A 203 -18.26 26.42 31.44
C THR A 203 -16.80 26.50 31.84
N GLN A 204 -16.15 25.36 32.10
CA GLN A 204 -14.75 25.30 32.57
C GLN A 204 -13.93 24.16 31.93
N GLY A 205 -14.55 23.35 31.07
CA GLY A 205 -13.91 22.20 30.47
C GLY A 205 -12.99 22.60 29.32
N TYR A 206 -11.73 22.20 29.41
CA TYR A 206 -10.79 22.19 28.31
C TYR A 206 -10.17 20.79 28.17
N THR A 207 -9.68 20.48 26.98
CA THR A 207 -8.84 19.31 26.72
C THR A 207 -7.68 19.70 25.83
N SER A 208 -6.52 19.12 26.09
CA SER A 208 -5.40 19.13 25.15
C SER A 208 -5.58 17.96 24.19
N CYS A 209 -5.26 18.18 22.92
CA CYS A 209 -5.31 17.17 21.88
C CYS A 209 -4.01 17.17 21.09
N THR A 210 -3.62 15.98 20.63
CA THR A 210 -2.44 15.75 19.80
C THR A 210 -2.86 14.95 18.56
N ILE A 211 -2.41 15.39 17.40
CA ILE A 211 -2.53 14.67 16.13
C ILE A 211 -1.12 14.32 15.67
N ASN A 212 -0.81 13.04 15.58
CA ASN A 212 0.40 12.54 14.95
C ASN A 212 0.04 12.04 13.55
N ILE A 213 0.79 12.50 12.56
CA ILE A 213 0.68 12.09 11.17
C ILE A 213 2.00 11.41 10.79
N SER A 214 1.96 10.24 10.17
CA SER A 214 3.17 9.60 9.63
C SER A 214 2.95 9.11 8.20
N ASN A 215 3.99 9.18 7.38
CA ASN A 215 3.97 8.59 6.04
C ASN A 215 4.59 7.19 6.06
N ASN A 216 3.74 6.17 6.10
CA ASN A 216 4.16 4.77 6.13
C ASN A 216 4.26 4.14 4.73
N GLY A 217 4.10 4.94 3.67
CA GLY A 217 4.26 4.51 2.29
C GLY A 217 5.63 4.86 1.73
N PRO A 218 6.00 4.32 0.56
CA PRO A 218 7.33 4.50 -0.01
C PRO A 218 7.52 5.88 -0.65
N ASN A 219 6.42 6.54 -1.05
CA ASN A 219 6.48 7.80 -1.78
C ASN A 219 6.51 8.98 -0.81
N ALA A 220 7.48 9.89 -1.00
CA ALA A 220 7.44 11.21 -0.39
C ALA A 220 6.24 12.00 -0.92
N THR A 221 5.59 12.78 -0.07
CA THR A 221 4.39 13.53 -0.45
C THR A 221 4.18 14.78 0.38
N ASP A 222 3.55 15.79 -0.22
CA ASP A 222 2.99 16.92 0.50
C ASP A 222 1.66 16.52 1.12
N VAL A 223 1.63 16.50 2.45
CA VAL A 223 0.47 16.12 3.23
C VAL A 223 -0.27 17.37 3.68
N THR A 224 -1.53 17.48 3.24
CA THR A 224 -2.46 18.51 3.69
C THR A 224 -3.27 18.01 4.88
N ILE A 225 -3.28 18.80 5.95
CA ILE A 225 -3.94 18.53 7.22
C ILE A 225 -4.97 19.63 7.46
N GLU A 226 -6.23 19.24 7.54
CA GLU A 226 -7.34 20.13 7.83
C GLU A 226 -8.09 19.65 9.05
N HIS A 227 -8.40 20.57 9.95
CA HIS A 227 -9.24 20.24 11.09
C HIS A 227 -10.18 21.38 11.42
N THR A 228 -11.47 21.06 11.51
CA THR A 228 -12.49 21.94 12.06
C THR A 228 -13.14 21.27 13.26
N LEU A 229 -13.03 21.92 14.41
CA LEU A 229 -13.60 21.45 15.66
C LEU A 229 -15.13 21.44 15.58
N PRO A 230 -15.78 20.46 16.23
CA PRO A 230 -17.24 20.39 16.30
C PRO A 230 -17.81 21.64 17.01
N LYS A 231 -19.07 21.98 16.76
CA LYS A 231 -19.72 23.21 17.29
C LYS A 231 -19.72 23.32 18.83
N GLN A 232 -19.51 22.21 19.53
CA GLN A 232 -19.40 22.13 20.98
C GLN A 232 -18.06 22.67 21.50
N LEU A 233 -17.05 22.76 20.64
CA LEU A 233 -15.69 23.13 21.00
C LEU A 233 -15.20 24.34 20.20
N ARG A 234 -14.23 25.06 20.76
CA ARG A 234 -13.41 26.05 20.04
C ARG A 234 -11.95 25.92 20.43
N LEU A 235 -11.05 26.38 19.57
CA LEU A 235 -9.61 26.42 19.83
C LEU A 235 -9.29 27.42 20.95
N ALA A 236 -8.58 26.95 21.97
CA ALA A 236 -8.05 27.76 23.06
C ALA A 236 -6.56 28.02 22.83
N GLY A 237 -6.18 29.29 22.61
CA GLY A 237 -4.79 29.68 22.36
C GLY A 237 -4.31 29.37 20.94
N TYR A 238 -3.00 29.09 20.84
CA TYR A 238 -2.30 28.78 19.60
C TYR A 238 -2.34 27.27 19.29
N VAL A 239 -2.13 26.94 18.01
CA VAL A 239 -1.98 25.56 17.54
C VAL A 239 -0.51 25.37 17.21
N GLN A 240 0.15 24.41 17.87
CA GLN A 240 1.53 24.07 17.57
C GLN A 240 1.57 23.13 16.37
N GLY A 241 2.42 23.40 15.38
CA GLY A 241 2.57 22.57 14.18
C GLY A 241 1.51 22.79 13.10
N ALA A 242 0.60 23.76 13.25
CA ALA A 242 -0.34 24.12 12.19
C ALA A 242 -0.75 25.60 12.27
N LYS A 243 -1.28 26.13 11.16
CA LYS A 243 -1.77 27.51 11.10
C LYS A 243 -3.23 27.55 11.49
N LYS A 244 -3.55 28.22 12.61
CA LYS A 244 -4.94 28.53 12.99
C LYS A 244 -5.57 29.44 11.93
N THR A 245 -6.70 29.02 11.38
CA THR A 245 -7.44 29.76 10.34
C THR A 245 -8.71 30.40 10.89
N SER A 246 -9.29 29.85 11.96
CA SER A 246 -10.45 30.43 12.64
C SER A 246 -10.45 30.08 14.14
N TYR A 247 -11.50 30.47 14.86
CA TYR A 247 -11.69 30.04 16.25
C TYR A 247 -12.00 28.54 16.39
N ARG A 248 -12.34 27.83 15.30
CA ARG A 248 -12.59 26.38 15.28
C ARG A 248 -11.71 25.61 14.30
N SER A 249 -10.95 26.28 13.45
CA SER A 249 -10.27 25.63 12.34
C SER A 249 -8.78 25.94 12.30
N PHE A 250 -8.01 24.96 11.86
CA PHE A 250 -6.62 25.11 11.48
C PHE A 250 -6.31 24.27 10.25
N HIS A 251 -5.25 24.65 9.55
CA HIS A 251 -4.77 24.01 8.33
C HIS A 251 -3.25 23.99 8.33
N HIS A 252 -2.65 22.97 7.74
CA HIS A 252 -1.22 22.90 7.50
C HIS A 252 -0.91 22.00 6.29
N THR A 253 0.15 22.33 5.58
CA THR A 253 0.75 21.45 4.58
C THR A 253 2.20 21.20 4.97
N VAL A 254 2.62 19.94 4.98
CA VAL A 254 3.96 19.51 5.35
C VAL A 254 4.45 18.44 4.37
N HIS A 255 5.70 18.57 3.94
CA HIS A 255 6.34 17.54 3.13
C HIS A 255 6.83 16.41 4.02
N LEU A 256 6.37 15.18 3.79
CA LEU A 256 6.79 13.99 4.54
C LEU A 256 7.45 12.98 3.60
N ARG A 257 8.72 12.65 3.85
CA ARG A 257 9.40 11.57 3.12
C ARG A 257 8.73 10.23 3.45
N GLY A 258 8.69 9.36 2.44
CA GLY A 258 8.23 7.99 2.61
C GLY A 258 9.23 7.16 3.41
N LYS A 259 8.77 6.01 3.90
CA LYS A 259 9.67 5.00 4.47
C LYS A 259 10.61 4.46 3.38
N ARG A 260 11.87 4.19 3.75
CA ARG A 260 12.84 3.53 2.87
C ARG A 260 13.15 2.14 3.42
N PRO A 261 13.08 1.09 2.57
CA PRO A 261 13.56 -0.22 2.96
C PRO A 261 15.07 -0.18 3.22
N GLN A 262 15.59 -1.28 3.76
CA GLN A 262 17.01 -1.55 3.75
C GLN A 262 17.52 -1.64 2.31
N GLU A 263 18.73 -1.14 2.05
CA GLU A 263 19.39 -1.12 0.74
C GLU A 263 20.82 -1.65 0.87
N LEU A 264 21.32 -2.36 -0.14
CA LEU A 264 22.73 -2.76 -0.21
C LEU A 264 23.62 -1.55 -0.41
N ILE A 265 24.76 -1.51 0.29
CA ILE A 265 25.79 -0.48 0.17
C ILE A 265 27.18 -1.10 0.33
N PHE A 266 28.21 -0.42 -0.19
CA PHE A 266 29.57 -0.72 0.25
C PHE A 266 29.82 -0.09 1.62
N GLY A 267 30.42 -0.86 2.52
CA GLY A 267 30.83 -0.38 3.84
C GLY A 267 32.28 0.09 3.88
N ASP A 268 32.67 0.73 4.98
CA ASP A 268 34.04 1.24 5.20
C ASP A 268 34.88 0.31 6.11
N GLU A 269 34.26 -0.73 6.67
CA GLU A 269 34.94 -1.70 7.56
C GLU A 269 35.79 -2.68 6.75
N LEU A 270 37.02 -2.91 7.20
CA LEU A 270 37.86 -3.95 6.62
C LEU A 270 37.36 -5.35 6.99
N SER A 271 37.75 -6.34 6.21
CA SER A 271 37.60 -7.75 6.57
C SER A 271 38.35 -8.06 7.89
N PRO A 272 38.03 -9.19 8.54
CA PRO A 272 38.67 -9.56 9.79
C PRO A 272 40.19 -9.75 9.70
N PHE A 273 40.69 -10.35 8.60
CA PHE A 273 42.09 -10.78 8.48
C PHE A 273 42.72 -10.55 7.10
N GLY A 274 42.02 -9.93 6.14
CA GLY A 274 42.45 -9.90 4.75
C GLY A 274 42.40 -11.28 4.09
N TYR A 275 43.07 -11.42 2.94
CA TYR A 275 43.22 -12.72 2.29
C TYR A 275 44.20 -13.61 3.07
N ILE A 276 43.77 -14.83 3.39
CA ILE A 276 44.64 -15.87 3.98
C ILE A 276 44.45 -17.20 3.23
N PRO A 277 45.49 -17.80 2.63
CA PRO A 277 45.32 -19.05 1.89
C PRO A 277 44.71 -20.15 2.76
N LEU A 278 43.57 -20.74 2.37
CA LEU A 278 42.94 -21.79 3.20
C LEU A 278 43.76 -23.09 3.20
N SER A 279 44.64 -23.26 2.21
CA SER A 279 45.63 -24.34 2.17
C SER A 279 46.58 -24.33 3.37
N ASP A 280 46.93 -23.15 3.90
CA ASP A 280 47.79 -23.01 5.10
C ASP A 280 47.12 -23.57 6.37
N PHE A 281 45.79 -23.69 6.36
CA PHE A 281 44.98 -24.29 7.42
C PHE A 281 44.69 -25.78 7.16
N GLY A 282 45.26 -26.37 6.11
CA GLY A 282 45.02 -27.76 5.73
C GLY A 282 43.63 -28.02 5.14
N VAL A 283 42.93 -26.98 4.68
CA VAL A 283 41.63 -27.12 4.01
C VAL A 283 41.86 -27.72 2.63
N VAL A 284 41.20 -28.85 2.38
CA VAL A 284 41.27 -29.55 1.10
C VAL A 284 40.40 -28.87 0.05
N PRO A 285 40.78 -28.88 -1.24
CA PRO A 285 39.93 -28.41 -2.33
C PRO A 285 38.58 -29.13 -2.35
N LEU A 286 37.54 -28.39 -2.74
CA LEU A 286 36.20 -28.91 -2.97
C LEU A 286 36.21 -29.81 -4.22
N GLU A 287 35.72 -31.03 -4.07
CA GLU A 287 35.63 -31.98 -5.19
C GLU A 287 34.57 -31.54 -6.20
N GLY A 288 34.88 -31.73 -7.48
CA GLY A 288 33.93 -31.56 -8.58
C GLY A 288 33.79 -30.13 -9.10
N MET A 289 34.49 -29.14 -8.53
CA MET A 289 34.53 -27.78 -9.07
C MET A 289 35.43 -27.72 -10.32
N GLY A 290 34.86 -27.31 -11.46
CA GLY A 290 35.55 -27.11 -12.74
C GLY A 290 34.93 -25.92 -13.49
N ASP A 291 34.92 -25.95 -14.82
CA ASP A 291 34.19 -24.97 -15.65
C ASP A 291 32.67 -25.09 -15.45
N GLU A 292 31.97 -23.95 -15.53
CA GLU A 292 30.51 -23.78 -15.32
C GLU A 292 29.90 -24.76 -14.31
N THR A 293 30.48 -24.75 -13.12
CA THR A 293 30.06 -25.63 -12.04
C THR A 293 29.49 -24.83 -10.88
N LEU A 294 28.49 -25.42 -10.22
CA LEU A 294 27.93 -24.92 -8.97
C LEU A 294 27.92 -26.03 -7.92
N LEU A 295 28.36 -25.69 -6.72
CA LEU A 295 28.29 -26.58 -5.55
C LEU A 295 27.44 -25.95 -4.45
N ASN A 296 26.34 -26.63 -4.09
CA ASN A 296 25.51 -26.24 -2.95
C ASN A 296 26.16 -26.74 -1.64
N LEU A 297 26.37 -25.81 -0.70
CA LEU A 297 27.00 -26.04 0.59
C LEU A 297 26.01 -25.76 1.71
N SER A 298 25.96 -26.63 2.73
CA SER A 298 25.33 -26.31 4.00
C SER A 298 26.30 -25.52 4.86
N THR A 299 25.83 -24.47 5.52
CA THR A 299 26.66 -23.56 6.32
C THR A 299 26.02 -23.31 7.69
N PRO A 300 26.78 -22.80 8.67
CA PRO A 300 26.17 -22.08 9.78
C PRO A 300 25.24 -20.97 9.28
N THR A 301 24.32 -20.53 10.12
CA THR A 301 23.41 -19.44 9.78
C THR A 301 24.17 -18.13 9.60
N PHE A 302 23.85 -17.37 8.56
CA PHE A 302 24.39 -16.04 8.32
C PHE A 302 23.30 -15.09 7.80
N THR A 303 23.55 -13.78 7.90
CA THR A 303 22.60 -12.75 7.48
C THR A 303 23.06 -12.04 6.21
N PHE A 304 22.17 -11.94 5.22
CA PHE A 304 22.39 -11.12 4.02
C PHE A 304 21.11 -10.37 3.62
N ASN A 305 21.21 -9.05 3.43
CA ASN A 305 20.12 -8.12 3.14
C ASN A 305 18.89 -8.38 4.03
N GLY A 306 19.12 -8.47 5.34
CA GLY A 306 18.08 -8.67 6.36
C GLY A 306 17.44 -10.07 6.41
N ASN A 307 17.89 -11.02 5.58
CA ASN A 307 17.40 -12.40 5.57
C ASN A 307 18.46 -13.35 6.13
N GLU A 308 18.03 -14.39 6.86
CA GLU A 308 18.91 -15.45 7.37
C GLU A 308 18.96 -16.63 6.39
N TYR A 309 20.17 -17.14 6.17
CA TYR A 309 20.45 -18.29 5.30
C TYR A 309 21.26 -19.32 6.07
N SER A 310 21.08 -20.60 5.75
CA SER A 310 21.84 -21.74 6.33
C SER A 310 22.47 -22.63 5.24
N SER A 311 22.47 -22.11 4.02
CA SER A 311 23.08 -22.72 2.84
C SER A 311 23.47 -21.62 1.87
N LEU A 312 24.36 -21.96 0.95
CA LEU A 312 24.72 -21.13 -0.20
C LEU A 312 25.18 -22.03 -1.34
N ALA A 313 25.23 -21.49 -2.55
CA ALA A 313 25.92 -22.11 -3.66
C ALA A 313 27.20 -21.35 -3.97
N MET A 314 28.30 -22.07 -4.20
CA MET A 314 29.53 -21.53 -4.76
C MET A 314 29.58 -21.83 -6.25
N VAL A 315 29.80 -20.81 -7.08
CA VAL A 315 29.84 -20.95 -8.55
C VAL A 315 31.26 -20.75 -9.05
N SER A 316 31.71 -21.57 -9.99
CA SER A 316 33.07 -21.52 -10.55
C SER A 316 33.45 -20.11 -11.01
N ASN A 317 32.50 -19.45 -11.69
CA ASN A 317 32.59 -18.10 -12.26
C ASN A 317 32.67 -16.94 -11.24
N GLY A 318 33.05 -17.20 -9.98
CA GLY A 318 33.46 -16.16 -9.04
C GLY A 318 32.34 -15.43 -8.30
N TYR A 319 31.21 -16.10 -8.08
CA TYR A 319 30.11 -15.61 -7.26
C TYR A 319 29.47 -16.71 -6.41
N ILE A 320 28.67 -16.29 -5.43
CA ILE A 320 27.87 -17.18 -4.59
C ILE A 320 26.41 -16.76 -4.56
N ILE A 321 25.53 -17.72 -4.27
CA ILE A 321 24.08 -17.52 -4.14
C ILE A 321 23.64 -17.99 -2.73
N PRO A 322 23.45 -17.08 -1.75
CA PRO A 322 22.83 -17.40 -0.47
C PRO A 322 21.48 -18.11 -0.64
N GLY A 323 21.31 -19.20 0.10
CA GLY A 323 20.17 -20.12 0.00
C GLY A 323 20.39 -21.29 -0.96
N GLY A 324 21.41 -21.23 -1.81
CA GLY A 324 21.69 -22.24 -2.83
C GLY A 324 21.12 -21.86 -4.21
N GLY A 325 21.56 -22.58 -5.24
CA GLY A 325 21.20 -22.29 -6.63
C GLY A 325 21.07 -23.54 -7.52
N GLY A 326 20.45 -23.33 -8.68
CA GLY A 326 20.20 -24.32 -9.74
C GLY A 326 21.19 -24.26 -10.90
N ALA A 327 21.08 -25.20 -11.84
CA ALA A 327 21.97 -25.26 -13.02
C ALA A 327 21.73 -24.08 -13.98
N GLU A 328 20.52 -23.55 -14.02
CA GLU A 328 20.13 -22.37 -14.79
C GLU A 328 20.74 -21.06 -14.26
N GLU A 329 21.30 -21.09 -13.05
CA GLU A 329 21.91 -19.94 -12.38
C GLU A 329 23.42 -19.89 -12.55
N ILE A 330 24.00 -20.79 -13.35
CA ILE A 330 25.42 -20.85 -13.70
C ILE A 330 25.64 -20.03 -14.98
N LEU A 331 26.06 -18.78 -14.85
CA LEU A 331 26.33 -17.93 -16.01
C LEU A 331 27.80 -17.51 -16.05
N LEU A 332 28.37 -17.61 -17.25
CA LEU A 332 29.70 -17.10 -17.58
C LEU A 332 29.71 -15.59 -17.85
N THR A 333 28.58 -15.04 -18.30
CA THR A 333 28.44 -13.61 -18.58
C THR A 333 27.87 -12.91 -17.34
N PRO A 334 28.62 -11.99 -16.71
CA PRO A 334 28.14 -11.31 -15.51
C PRO A 334 26.98 -10.36 -15.80
N GLN A 335 26.06 -10.25 -14.84
CA GLN A 335 24.93 -9.31 -14.89
C GLN A 335 25.32 -7.94 -14.35
N SER A 336 24.59 -6.91 -14.76
CA SER A 336 24.66 -5.58 -14.15
C SER A 336 23.60 -5.48 -13.06
N PHE A 337 23.99 -5.30 -11.81
CA PHE A 337 23.03 -5.19 -10.72
C PHE A 337 22.42 -3.78 -10.62
N PRO A 338 21.11 -3.67 -10.31
CA PRO A 338 20.15 -4.77 -10.15
C PRO A 338 19.62 -5.31 -11.49
N ASP A 339 19.42 -6.62 -11.58
CA ASP A 339 18.83 -7.36 -12.69
C ASP A 339 17.82 -8.40 -12.15
N PRO A 340 16.51 -8.31 -12.50
CA PRO A 340 15.52 -9.29 -12.04
C PRO A 340 15.65 -10.68 -12.68
N ALA A 341 16.50 -10.84 -13.71
CA ALA A 341 16.77 -12.15 -14.31
C ALA A 341 17.67 -13.00 -13.41
N LEU A 342 17.45 -14.33 -13.43
CA LEU A 342 18.30 -15.25 -12.66
C LEU A 342 19.76 -15.21 -13.14
N PRO A 343 20.75 -15.38 -12.24
CA PRO A 343 20.60 -15.61 -10.79
C PRO A 343 20.26 -14.34 -9.99
N ASN A 344 19.44 -14.49 -8.95
CA ASN A 344 19.08 -13.39 -8.03
C ASN A 344 19.60 -13.69 -6.62
N GLY A 345 19.88 -12.64 -5.85
CA GLY A 345 20.45 -12.80 -4.50
C GLY A 345 21.92 -13.20 -4.58
N VAL A 346 22.70 -12.46 -5.36
CA VAL A 346 24.08 -12.81 -5.67
C VAL A 346 25.04 -12.02 -4.79
N LEU A 347 26.12 -12.67 -4.34
CA LEU A 347 27.33 -12.02 -3.83
C LEU A 347 28.46 -12.34 -4.81
N ALA A 348 28.90 -11.33 -5.56
CA ALA A 348 29.91 -11.45 -6.61
C ALA A 348 31.20 -10.76 -6.16
N PRO A 349 32.16 -11.47 -5.51
CA PRO A 349 33.50 -10.92 -5.29
C PRO A 349 34.25 -10.71 -6.60
N PHE A 350 34.06 -11.57 -7.60
CA PHE A 350 34.79 -11.47 -8.87
C PHE A 350 34.08 -12.26 -9.97
N TRP A 351 32.86 -11.86 -10.32
CA TRP A 351 32.09 -12.60 -11.31
C TRP A 351 32.62 -12.35 -12.72
N THR A 352 33.23 -13.37 -13.30
CA THR A 352 33.68 -13.43 -14.70
C THR A 352 33.74 -14.89 -15.17
N ASP A 353 34.14 -15.12 -16.41
CA ASP A 353 34.24 -16.46 -17.01
C ASP A 353 35.51 -17.18 -16.49
N LEU A 354 35.37 -18.03 -15.47
CA LEU A 354 36.47 -18.70 -14.76
C LEU A 354 36.39 -20.22 -14.93
N ASP A 355 37.52 -20.83 -15.27
CA ASP A 355 37.61 -22.26 -15.58
C ASP A 355 38.49 -23.01 -14.56
N GLY A 356 37.86 -23.76 -13.67
CA GLY A 356 38.53 -24.57 -12.67
C GLY A 356 39.02 -25.95 -13.13
N THR A 357 38.85 -26.31 -14.41
CA THR A 357 38.92 -27.71 -14.86
C THR A 357 40.32 -28.31 -14.77
N ASP A 358 41.32 -27.57 -15.23
CA ASP A 358 42.71 -28.06 -15.32
C ASP A 358 43.63 -27.49 -14.25
N SER A 359 43.25 -26.36 -13.62
CA SER A 359 44.04 -25.66 -12.61
C SER A 359 43.17 -24.72 -11.77
N GLY A 360 43.75 -24.21 -10.69
CA GLY A 360 43.00 -23.43 -9.69
C GLY A 360 42.28 -24.34 -8.72
N GLU A 361 42.01 -23.83 -7.52
CA GLU A 361 41.41 -24.61 -6.45
C GLU A 361 40.33 -23.79 -5.74
N PHE A 362 39.22 -24.45 -5.43
CA PHE A 362 38.07 -23.87 -4.72
C PHE A 362 38.03 -24.47 -3.33
N ARG A 363 37.94 -23.65 -2.29
CA ARG A 363 37.88 -24.12 -0.89
C ARG A 363 36.76 -23.42 -0.15
N ALA A 364 36.20 -24.11 0.83
CA ALA A 364 35.27 -23.51 1.77
C ALA A 364 35.47 -24.11 3.16
N THR A 365 35.48 -23.26 4.19
CA THR A 365 35.58 -23.69 5.59
C THR A 365 34.91 -22.68 6.51
N VAL A 366 34.87 -22.98 7.82
CA VAL A 366 34.56 -22.01 8.87
C VAL A 366 35.83 -21.74 9.67
N LEU A 367 36.21 -20.48 9.78
CA LEU A 367 37.33 -20.02 10.61
C LEU A 367 36.78 -19.21 11.79
N GLY A 368 37.51 -19.21 12.91
CA GLY A 368 37.12 -18.42 14.09
C GLY A 368 38.34 -17.90 14.83
N ASP A 369 38.16 -16.77 15.50
CA ASP A 369 39.18 -16.11 16.34
C ASP A 369 39.04 -16.46 17.84
N GLY A 370 38.06 -17.33 18.16
CA GLY A 370 37.67 -17.70 19.52
C GLY A 370 36.53 -16.85 20.10
N VAL A 371 36.07 -15.83 19.38
CA VAL A 371 34.93 -14.97 19.74
C VAL A 371 33.85 -15.00 18.64
N HIS A 372 34.25 -14.78 17.40
CA HIS A 372 33.38 -14.82 16.23
C HIS A 372 33.81 -15.95 15.27
N GLU A 373 32.89 -16.35 14.40
CA GLU A 373 33.08 -17.35 13.37
C GLU A 373 32.69 -16.78 12.01
N TRP A 374 33.42 -17.19 10.97
CA TRP A 374 33.21 -16.77 9.59
C TRP A 374 33.23 -17.97 8.66
N ILE A 375 32.25 -18.05 7.77
CA ILE A 375 32.32 -18.89 6.58
C ILE A 375 33.28 -18.20 5.62
N VAL A 376 34.30 -18.93 5.16
CA VAL A 376 35.29 -18.42 4.20
C VAL A 376 35.25 -19.30 2.96
N LEU A 377 34.98 -18.68 1.81
CA LEU A 377 35.04 -19.30 0.49
C LEU A 377 36.21 -18.73 -0.29
N GLU A 378 36.98 -19.56 -0.95
CA GLU A 378 38.20 -19.19 -1.66
C GLU A 378 38.23 -19.72 -3.09
N TRP A 379 38.56 -18.83 -4.02
CA TRP A 379 39.07 -19.15 -5.36
C TRP A 379 40.56 -18.89 -5.29
N SER A 380 41.39 -19.91 -5.49
CA SER A 380 42.85 -19.81 -5.40
C SER A 380 43.47 -20.12 -6.76
N GLU A 381 44.15 -19.13 -7.34
CA GLU A 381 44.80 -19.20 -8.65
C GLU A 381 43.92 -19.77 -9.77
N VAL A 382 42.63 -19.40 -9.78
CA VAL A 382 41.67 -19.87 -10.79
C VAL A 382 41.88 -19.08 -12.10
N PRO A 383 42.05 -19.76 -13.25
CA PRO A 383 42.27 -19.08 -14.51
C PRO A 383 40.99 -18.50 -15.13
N GLU A 384 41.15 -17.38 -15.82
CA GLU A 384 40.16 -16.86 -16.76
C GLU A 384 40.05 -17.79 -17.98
N TYR A 385 38.83 -18.14 -18.38
CA TYR A 385 38.60 -19.03 -19.52
C TYR A 385 39.29 -18.49 -20.79
N GLY A 386 40.04 -19.36 -21.47
CA GLY A 386 40.76 -19.01 -22.69
C GLY A 386 41.95 -18.04 -22.52
N SER A 387 42.41 -17.81 -21.29
CA SER A 387 43.46 -16.84 -20.95
C SER A 387 44.48 -17.46 -19.97
N SER A 388 45.59 -16.76 -19.73
CA SER A 388 46.62 -17.18 -18.75
C SER A 388 46.61 -16.34 -17.47
N ARG A 389 45.57 -15.51 -17.29
CA ARG A 389 45.38 -14.67 -16.12
C ARG A 389 44.81 -15.50 -14.99
N LEU A 390 45.40 -15.38 -13.80
CA LEU A 390 44.98 -16.09 -12.61
C LEU A 390 44.40 -15.13 -11.56
N TYR A 391 43.40 -15.61 -10.84
CA TYR A 391 42.70 -14.85 -9.81
C TYR A 391 42.66 -15.62 -8.49
N SER A 392 43.01 -14.93 -7.40
CA SER A 392 42.90 -15.42 -6.02
C SER A 392 42.13 -14.42 -5.17
N PHE A 393 40.97 -14.84 -4.65
CA PHE A 393 40.09 -14.01 -3.83
C PHE A 393 39.21 -14.85 -2.91
N GLN A 394 38.65 -14.22 -1.89
CA GLN A 394 37.77 -14.86 -0.91
C GLN A 394 36.54 -14.05 -0.60
N VAL A 395 35.50 -14.75 -0.15
CA VAL A 395 34.35 -14.17 0.54
C VAL A 395 34.37 -14.62 2.00
N TRP A 396 34.35 -13.66 2.91
CA TRP A 396 34.21 -13.85 4.34
C TRP A 396 32.79 -13.49 4.76
N ILE A 397 32.11 -14.38 5.50
CA ILE A 397 30.72 -14.21 5.93
C ILE A 397 30.61 -14.56 7.42
N GLY A 398 30.40 -13.56 8.28
CA GLY A 398 30.20 -13.76 9.71
C GLY A 398 28.87 -14.45 10.01
N THR A 399 28.87 -15.29 11.05
CA THR A 399 27.73 -16.16 11.40
C THR A 399 26.91 -15.64 12.58
N GLU A 400 27.12 -14.39 12.99
CA GLU A 400 26.35 -13.79 14.08
C GLU A 400 24.92 -13.47 13.64
N HIS A 401 23.95 -13.96 14.41
CA HIS A 401 22.53 -13.84 14.09
C HIS A 401 22.06 -12.39 13.96
N GLY A 402 21.42 -12.08 12.83
CA GLY A 402 20.88 -10.76 12.52
C GLY A 402 21.92 -9.68 12.19
N ILE A 403 23.22 -10.02 12.20
CA ILE A 403 24.30 -9.13 11.82
C ILE A 403 24.83 -9.57 10.45
N GLN A 404 24.82 -8.66 9.49
CA GLN A 404 25.48 -8.87 8.20
C GLN A 404 26.95 -8.49 8.32
N ASP A 405 27.82 -9.46 8.08
CA ASP A 405 29.27 -9.30 8.15
C ASP A 405 29.89 -9.97 6.92
N ILE A 406 29.91 -9.27 5.78
CA ILE A 406 30.36 -9.83 4.50
C ILE A 406 31.47 -8.99 3.90
N SER A 407 32.61 -9.60 3.60
CA SER A 407 33.74 -8.93 2.95
C SER A 407 34.33 -9.77 1.84
N TYR A 408 34.77 -9.11 0.76
CA TYR A 408 35.57 -9.68 -0.30
C TYR A 408 37.02 -9.26 -0.11
N VAL A 409 37.95 -10.18 -0.26
CA VAL A 409 39.39 -9.92 -0.10
C VAL A 409 40.17 -10.55 -1.24
N TYR A 410 41.23 -9.89 -1.70
CA TYR A 410 41.96 -10.27 -2.91
C TYR A 410 43.45 -10.48 -2.61
N ASP A 411 44.07 -11.44 -3.27
CA ASP A 411 45.53 -11.66 -3.24
C ASP A 411 46.14 -11.50 -4.61
N ARG A 412 45.70 -12.30 -5.59
CA ARG A 412 46.20 -12.23 -6.96
C ARG A 412 45.12 -11.76 -7.91
N VAL A 413 45.40 -10.69 -8.65
CA VAL A 413 44.52 -10.19 -9.72
C VAL A 413 45.36 -9.86 -10.95
N ASP A 414 45.43 -10.79 -11.91
CA ASP A 414 46.22 -10.61 -13.12
C ASP A 414 45.49 -9.73 -14.16
N GLY A 415 46.24 -8.93 -14.92
CA GLY A 415 45.70 -8.20 -16.07
C GLY A 415 44.83 -6.99 -15.75
N ILE A 416 45.03 -6.36 -14.58
CA ILE A 416 44.33 -5.13 -14.16
C ILE A 416 44.34 -4.08 -15.30
N GLY A 417 43.16 -3.59 -15.67
CA GLY A 417 42.95 -2.63 -16.78
C GLY A 417 42.69 -3.25 -18.14
N ALA A 418 42.82 -4.57 -18.29
CA ALA A 418 42.51 -5.32 -19.51
C ALA A 418 41.45 -6.42 -19.32
N ILE A 419 40.79 -6.42 -18.15
CA ILE A 419 39.65 -7.28 -17.82
C ILE A 419 38.38 -6.63 -18.38
N THR A 420 37.57 -7.41 -19.10
CA THR A 420 36.28 -6.99 -19.65
C THR A 420 35.23 -8.02 -19.28
N GLY A 421 34.01 -7.59 -18.92
CA GLY A 421 32.98 -8.53 -18.47
C GLY A 421 33.25 -9.04 -17.06
N LEU A 422 33.28 -8.13 -16.10
CA LEU A 422 33.48 -8.41 -14.68
C LEU A 422 32.38 -7.72 -13.87
N THR A 423 31.75 -8.45 -12.97
CA THR A 423 30.87 -7.87 -11.95
C THR A 423 31.44 -8.13 -10.57
N ILE A 424 31.63 -7.04 -9.83
CA ILE A 424 31.98 -7.08 -8.41
C ILE A 424 30.87 -6.34 -7.68
N GLY A 425 30.20 -6.98 -6.75
CA GLY A 425 29.01 -6.39 -6.17
C GLY A 425 28.16 -7.37 -5.38
N ALA A 426 26.94 -6.94 -5.11
CA ALA A 426 25.94 -7.73 -4.43
C ALA A 426 24.55 -7.35 -4.91
N GLU A 427 23.63 -8.31 -4.89
CA GLU A 427 22.24 -8.12 -5.28
C GLU A 427 21.32 -8.82 -4.29
N ASN A 428 20.13 -8.25 -4.07
CA ASN A 428 19.12 -8.84 -3.22
C ASN A 428 18.35 -9.98 -3.92
N ARG A 429 17.62 -10.78 -3.14
CA ARG A 429 17.02 -12.05 -3.59
C ARG A 429 15.97 -11.93 -4.71
N ASP A 430 15.42 -10.73 -4.91
CA ASP A 430 14.39 -10.44 -5.91
C ASP A 430 14.89 -9.60 -7.11
N GLY A 431 16.19 -9.30 -7.17
CA GLY A 431 16.81 -8.57 -8.28
C GLY A 431 16.34 -7.12 -8.42
N THR A 432 15.78 -6.54 -7.36
CA THR A 432 15.29 -5.15 -7.36
C THR A 432 16.28 -4.16 -6.78
N GLN A 433 17.30 -4.63 -6.05
CA GLN A 433 18.36 -3.82 -5.46
C GLN A 433 19.71 -4.50 -5.62
N GLY A 434 20.72 -3.71 -5.99
CA GLY A 434 22.09 -4.19 -6.00
C GLY A 434 23.09 -3.04 -6.04
N ILE A 435 24.34 -3.40 -5.79
CA ILE A 435 25.50 -2.52 -5.82
C ILE A 435 26.58 -3.14 -6.69
N MET A 436 27.33 -2.30 -7.40
CA MET A 436 28.46 -2.70 -8.20
C MET A 436 29.65 -1.81 -7.93
N SER A 437 30.84 -2.40 -7.85
CA SER A 437 32.09 -1.68 -7.76
C SER A 437 32.42 -1.02 -9.10
N ASP A 438 32.85 0.24 -9.05
CA ASP A 438 33.29 0.98 -10.24
C ASP A 438 34.76 0.72 -10.60
N TYR A 439 35.46 -0.14 -9.83
CA TYR A 439 36.87 -0.44 -10.04
C TYR A 439 37.17 -1.94 -9.91
N VAL A 440 38.26 -2.34 -10.58
CA VAL A 440 38.86 -3.68 -10.47
C VAL A 440 39.80 -3.67 -9.25
N PRO A 441 39.65 -4.61 -8.30
CA PRO A 441 40.46 -4.68 -7.10
C PRO A 441 41.93 -4.99 -7.43
N PHE A 442 42.83 -4.38 -6.68
CA PHE A 442 44.23 -4.73 -6.62
C PHE A 442 44.47 -5.86 -5.61
N PRO A 443 45.61 -6.56 -5.71
CA PRO A 443 46.14 -7.36 -4.60
C PRO A 443 46.02 -6.63 -3.26
N PHE A 444 45.50 -7.33 -2.25
CA PHE A 444 45.25 -6.84 -0.89
C PHE A 444 44.13 -5.81 -0.73
N ASP A 445 43.37 -5.51 -1.79
CA ASP A 445 42.14 -4.74 -1.61
C ASP A 445 41.11 -5.55 -0.81
N GLU A 446 40.21 -4.81 -0.19
CA GLU A 446 39.10 -5.36 0.58
C GLU A 446 37.83 -4.58 0.26
N ILE A 447 36.72 -5.29 0.05
CA ILE A 447 35.41 -4.69 -0.23
C ILE A 447 34.41 -5.21 0.78
N ARG A 448 33.75 -4.29 1.49
CA ARG A 448 32.71 -4.61 2.47
C ARG A 448 31.34 -4.55 1.83
N VAL A 449 30.57 -5.64 1.91
CA VAL A 449 29.14 -5.64 1.54
C VAL A 449 28.31 -5.43 2.79
N ALA A 450 27.67 -4.27 2.87
CA ALA A 450 26.82 -3.89 3.99
C ALA A 450 25.38 -3.65 3.53
N SER A 451 24.49 -3.40 4.49
CA SER A 451 23.12 -3.00 4.24
C SER A 451 22.75 -1.82 5.12
N SER A 452 22.12 -0.80 4.54
CA SER A 452 21.65 0.37 5.27
C SER A 452 20.53 -0.01 6.25
N ALA A 453 20.38 0.73 7.34
CA ALA A 453 19.23 0.54 8.23
C ALA A 453 17.94 1.03 7.55
N PRO A 454 16.80 0.30 7.67
CA PRO A 454 15.54 0.80 7.14
C PRO A 454 15.20 2.12 7.82
N THR A 455 14.81 3.12 7.03
CA THR A 455 14.47 4.44 7.55
C THR A 455 12.95 4.58 7.61
N ALA A 456 12.41 4.83 8.80
CA ALA A 456 11.00 5.16 8.94
C ALA A 456 10.66 6.42 8.15
N GLY A 457 9.44 6.49 7.60
CA GLY A 457 8.98 7.72 6.95
C GLY A 457 8.82 8.86 7.95
N ASP A 458 8.84 10.08 7.46
CA ASP A 458 8.75 11.25 8.31
C ASP A 458 7.38 11.33 9.00
N SER A 459 7.35 12.03 10.14
CA SER A 459 6.14 12.29 10.89
C SER A 459 6.02 13.76 11.25
N HIS A 460 4.77 14.19 11.43
CA HIS A 460 4.45 15.55 11.87
C HIS A 460 3.45 15.52 13.02
N GLN A 461 3.66 16.39 14.01
CA GLN A 461 2.84 16.46 15.20
C GLN A 461 2.17 17.83 15.31
N ILE A 462 0.86 17.82 15.55
CA ILE A 462 0.07 19.01 15.88
C ILE A 462 -0.44 18.88 17.31
N LYS A 463 -0.25 19.93 18.12
CA LYS A 463 -0.84 20.05 19.46
C LYS A 463 -1.76 21.25 19.52
N TYR A 464 -2.94 21.07 20.09
CA TYR A 464 -3.88 22.16 20.31
C TYR A 464 -4.72 21.94 21.56
N ASN A 465 -5.23 23.03 22.11
CA ASN A 465 -6.21 22.98 23.19
C ASN A 465 -7.60 23.32 22.66
N ALA A 466 -8.61 22.62 23.18
CA ALA A 466 -10.01 22.85 22.86
C ALA A 466 -10.79 23.17 24.15
N MET A 467 -11.64 24.19 24.10
CA MET A 467 -12.53 24.59 25.19
C MET A 467 -13.98 24.32 24.82
N ALA A 468 -14.76 23.83 25.78
CA ALA A 468 -16.20 23.65 25.65
C ALA A 468 -16.96 24.98 25.54
N ILE A 469 -17.93 25.06 24.62
CA ILE A 469 -18.77 26.25 24.39
C ILE A 469 -20.25 25.96 24.20
N SER A 470 -20.64 24.71 23.90
CA SER A 470 -22.04 24.30 23.85
C SER A 470 -22.23 22.85 24.28
N LEU A 471 -23.38 22.54 24.89
CA LEU A 471 -23.72 21.20 25.38
C LEU A 471 -23.90 20.19 24.23
N GLY A 472 -23.64 18.92 24.52
CA GLY A 472 -23.94 17.79 23.63
C GLY A 472 -22.74 16.90 23.35
N ASP A 473 -23.00 15.79 22.68
CA ASP A 473 -21.97 14.88 22.19
C ASP A 473 -21.24 15.50 20.98
N TRP A 474 -19.97 15.14 20.81
CA TRP A 474 -19.13 15.67 19.75
C TRP A 474 -18.13 14.63 19.23
N ASP A 475 -17.78 14.78 17.95
CA ASP A 475 -16.77 14.03 17.23
C ASP A 475 -15.74 15.00 16.61
N SER A 476 -14.46 14.79 16.91
CA SER A 476 -13.36 15.61 16.41
C SER A 476 -12.47 14.76 15.52
N CYS A 477 -12.60 14.96 14.21
CA CYS A 477 -11.96 14.15 13.17
C CYS A 477 -11.06 15.04 12.29
N PRO A 478 -9.74 15.10 12.51
CA PRO A 478 -8.83 15.69 11.53
C PRO A 478 -8.89 14.93 10.21
N GLN A 479 -8.68 15.67 9.13
CA GLN A 479 -8.67 15.21 7.76
C GLN A 479 -7.25 15.36 7.23
N VAL A 480 -6.68 14.24 6.77
CA VAL A 480 -5.31 14.18 6.27
C VAL A 480 -5.30 13.52 4.90
N SER A 481 -4.72 14.20 3.92
CA SER A 481 -4.68 13.75 2.52
C SER A 481 -3.37 14.14 1.86
N GLY A 482 -2.90 13.35 0.90
CA GLY A 482 -1.71 13.65 0.11
C GLY A 482 -1.54 12.63 -1.01
N ALA A 483 -1.32 13.11 -2.24
CA ALA A 483 -1.11 12.25 -3.40
C ALA A 483 0.23 11.51 -3.31
N PRO A 484 0.36 10.24 -3.72
CA PRO A 484 -0.61 9.47 -4.50
C PRO A 484 -1.61 8.67 -3.64
N TYR A 485 -1.67 8.88 -2.33
CA TYR A 485 -2.53 8.09 -1.46
C TYR A 485 -3.99 8.54 -1.60
N PRO A 486 -4.91 7.66 -2.06
CA PRO A 486 -6.27 8.07 -2.39
C PRO A 486 -7.10 8.37 -1.14
N GLY A 487 -7.98 9.37 -1.26
CA GLY A 487 -8.95 9.77 -0.25
C GLY A 487 -8.34 10.48 0.97
N THR A 488 -9.12 10.56 2.04
CA THR A 488 -8.76 11.29 3.26
C THR A 488 -8.71 10.36 4.45
N ALA A 489 -7.52 10.26 5.06
CA ALA A 489 -7.29 9.59 6.33
C ALA A 489 -7.93 10.39 7.46
N THR A 490 -8.60 9.71 8.38
CA THR A 490 -9.20 10.33 9.55
C THR A 490 -9.08 9.39 10.76
N GLN A 491 -9.00 9.99 11.95
CA GLN A 491 -9.26 9.28 13.20
C GLN A 491 -10.01 10.20 14.15
N CYS A 492 -11.23 9.81 14.53
CA CYS A 492 -12.09 10.63 15.36
C CYS A 492 -11.85 10.39 16.85
N VAL A 493 -11.79 11.46 17.63
CA VAL A 493 -11.98 11.41 19.08
C VAL A 493 -13.45 11.72 19.37
N LEU A 494 -14.11 10.84 20.13
CA LEU A 494 -15.49 11.01 20.57
C LEU A 494 -15.53 11.54 22.00
N GLY A 495 -16.40 12.51 22.24
CA GLY A 495 -16.55 13.14 23.54
C GLY A 495 -17.92 13.74 23.78
N SER A 496 -18.08 14.42 24.91
CA SER A 496 -19.31 15.18 25.20
C SER A 496 -19.03 16.39 26.07
N VAL A 497 -19.89 17.40 25.96
CA VAL A 497 -19.94 18.54 26.86
C VAL A 497 -21.22 18.44 27.69
N SER A 498 -21.07 18.46 29.02
CA SER A 498 -22.18 18.30 29.97
C SER A 498 -22.14 19.37 31.06
N PRO A 499 -23.26 19.63 31.78
CA PRO A 499 -23.30 20.66 32.82
C PRO A 499 -22.40 20.40 34.04
N GLU A 500 -22.08 19.13 34.34
CA GLU A 500 -21.33 18.75 35.56
C GLU A 500 -20.01 17.99 35.30
N GLY A 501 -19.58 17.82 34.04
CA GLY A 501 -18.40 17.03 33.70
C GLY A 501 -18.51 15.54 34.11
N GLY A 502 -18.96 14.67 33.20
CA GLY A 502 -18.78 13.21 33.28
C GLY A 502 -19.57 12.42 34.35
N LYS A 503 -20.15 13.04 35.40
CA LYS A 503 -20.85 12.32 36.48
C LYS A 503 -22.13 11.57 36.03
N ARG A 504 -22.86 12.11 35.04
CA ARG A 504 -24.09 11.47 34.51
C ARG A 504 -23.80 10.25 33.63
N TRP A 505 -22.68 10.26 32.89
CA TRP A 505 -22.30 9.18 31.98
C TRP A 505 -21.81 7.91 32.70
N ARG A 506 -21.09 8.03 33.83
CA ARG A 506 -20.79 6.85 34.69
C ARG A 506 -22.06 6.13 35.16
N ARG A 507 -23.17 6.86 35.32
CA ARG A 507 -24.50 6.33 35.66
C ARG A 507 -25.20 5.66 34.47
N ILE A 508 -25.03 6.19 33.25
CA ILE A 508 -25.60 5.67 32.01
C ILE A 508 -24.84 4.40 31.54
N LEU A 509 -23.51 4.40 31.58
CA LEU A 509 -22.69 3.21 31.29
C LEU A 509 -22.98 2.07 32.28
N ARG A 510 -23.13 2.37 33.58
CA ARG A 510 -23.59 1.37 34.58
C ARG A 510 -25.00 0.84 34.29
N ARG A 511 -25.90 1.64 33.69
CA ARG A 511 -27.24 1.19 33.28
C ARG A 511 -27.19 0.34 32.00
N ARG A 512 -26.39 0.71 31.00
CA ARG A 512 -26.20 -0.08 29.76
C ARG A 512 -25.48 -1.41 30.02
N PHE A 513 -24.46 -1.45 30.88
CA PHE A 513 -23.83 -2.71 31.30
C PHE A 513 -24.77 -3.61 32.10
N ARG A 514 -25.66 -3.05 32.94
CA ARG A 514 -26.70 -3.82 33.63
C ARG A 514 -27.78 -4.36 32.68
N ALA A 515 -28.13 -3.62 31.62
CA ALA A 515 -29.05 -4.08 30.59
C ALA A 515 -28.46 -5.21 29.74
N ALA A 516 -27.18 -5.09 29.33
CA ALA A 516 -26.47 -6.13 28.60
C ALA A 516 -26.29 -7.43 29.41
N ARG A 517 -26.05 -7.33 30.73
CA ARG A 517 -26.01 -8.49 31.63
C ARG A 517 -27.38 -9.16 31.85
N ARG A 518 -28.49 -8.44 31.69
CA ARG A 518 -29.84 -9.01 31.77
C ARG A 518 -30.21 -9.75 30.48
N HIS A 519 -29.79 -9.26 29.31
CA HIS A 519 -29.98 -9.97 28.04
C HIS A 519 -29.16 -11.26 27.92
N ARG A 520 -27.96 -11.32 28.51
CA ARG A 520 -27.14 -12.56 28.56
C ARG A 520 -27.65 -13.62 29.54
N LYS A 521 -28.65 -13.33 30.38
CA LYS A 521 -29.28 -14.32 31.28
C LYS A 521 -30.64 -14.81 30.77
N SER A 522 -31.08 -14.37 29.59
CA SER A 522 -32.35 -14.75 28.96
C SER A 522 -32.17 -15.39 27.58
N HIS A 523 -30.97 -15.90 27.28
CA HIS A 523 -30.69 -16.77 26.15
C HIS A 523 -30.00 -18.03 26.68
#